data_AF-A0A7K3WE54-F1
#
_entry.id   AF-A0A7K3WE54-F1
#
_cell.length_a   1.000
_cell.length_b   1.000
_cell.length_c   1.000
_cell.angle_alpha   90.00
_cell.angle_beta   90.00
_cell.angle_gamma   90.00
#
_symmetry.space_group_name_H-M   'P 1'
#
loop_
_entity.id
_entity.type
_entity.pdbx_description
1 polymer ?
#
loop_
_entity_poly.entity_id
_entity_poly.type
_entity_poly.pdbx_seq_one_letter_code
_entity_poly.pdbx_strand_id
1 'polypeptide(L)' 'MDATSSGDALVMPPIPLASGTVVVDDDGLEVAIAAITVLVETVDGREERIGLVQRNGAWWAPPD' A
#
# COMPACT_ATOMS: atom_id res chain seq x y z
N MET A 1 29.99 14.56 -15.84
CA MET A 1 28.85 13.76 -16.35
C MET A 1 27.89 13.62 -15.19
N ASP A 2 26.91 14.50 -15.11
CA ASP A 2 25.76 14.36 -14.20
C ASP A 2 24.88 13.24 -14.74
N ALA A 3 25.10 12.02 -14.27
CA ALA A 3 24.14 10.95 -14.44
C ALA A 3 23.15 11.03 -13.27
N THR A 4 22.30 12.05 -13.25
CA THR A 4 21.11 12.01 -12.39
C THR A 4 20.24 10.91 -12.94
N SER A 5 20.16 9.79 -12.24
CA SER A 5 19.24 8.71 -12.57
C SER A 5 17.81 9.26 -12.48
N SER A 6 17.24 9.68 -13.61
CA SER A 6 15.89 10.20 -13.73
C SER A 6 14.86 9.08 -13.67
N GLY A 7 14.86 8.31 -12.57
CA GLY A 7 13.73 7.44 -12.26
C GLY A 7 12.60 8.28 -11.71
N ASP A 8 11.38 8.06 -12.18
CA ASP A 8 10.21 8.67 -11.54
C ASP A 8 10.06 8.11 -10.12
N ALA A 9 9.82 8.99 -9.16
CA ALA A 9 9.51 8.58 -7.80
C ALA A 9 8.18 7.82 -7.77
N LEU A 10 8.05 6.82 -6.89
CA LEU A 10 6.77 6.21 -6.61
C LEU A 10 5.82 7.27 -6.04
N VAL A 11 4.70 7.50 -6.72
CA VAL A 11 3.64 8.39 -6.25
C VAL A 11 2.38 7.55 -6.07
N MET A 12 1.81 7.58 -4.87
CA MET A 12 0.54 6.92 -4.61
C MET A 12 -0.59 7.73 -5.26
N PRO A 13 -1.52 7.10 -5.99
CA PRO A 13 -2.57 7.84 -6.67
C PRO A 13 -3.54 8.47 -5.67
N PRO A 14 -4.19 9.59 -6.01
CA PRO A 14 -5.11 10.31 -5.11
C PRO A 14 -6.51 9.64 -5.05
N ILE A 15 -6.56 8.32 -5.11
CA ILE A 15 -7.76 7.47 -5.05
C ILE A 15 -7.52 6.34 -4.04
N PRO A 16 -8.56 5.66 -3.53
CA PRO A 16 -8.34 4.52 -2.65
C PRO A 16 -7.63 3.38 -3.39
N LEU A 17 -6.77 2.67 -2.67
CA LEU A 17 -5.97 1.56 -3.20
C LEU A 17 -6.64 0.20 -2.98
N ALA A 18 -7.47 0.12 -1.94
CA ALA A 18 -8.30 -1.04 -1.64
C ALA A 18 -9.61 -0.60 -0.98
N SER A 19 -10.60 -1.47 -0.98
CA SER A 19 -11.89 -1.28 -0.31
C SER A 19 -12.26 -2.51 0.52
N GLY A 20 -13.20 -2.32 1.45
CA GLY A 20 -13.69 -3.39 2.33
C GLY A 20 -13.05 -3.40 3.72
N THR A 21 -13.59 -4.26 4.59
CA THR A 21 -13.27 -4.33 6.02
C THR A 21 -12.95 -5.74 6.50
N VAL A 22 -13.11 -6.75 5.63
CA VAL A 22 -12.92 -8.17 5.95
C VAL A 22 -12.15 -8.85 4.82
N VAL A 23 -11.39 -9.88 5.17
CA VAL A 23 -10.88 -10.90 4.24
C VAL A 23 -11.60 -12.21 4.52
N VAL A 24 -11.73 -13.05 3.50
CA VAL A 24 -12.23 -14.42 3.64
C VAL A 24 -11.01 -15.33 3.68
N ASP A 25 -10.87 -16.12 4.74
CA ASP A 25 -9.78 -17.09 4.84
C ASP A 25 -10.05 -18.34 3.97
N ASP A 26 -9.09 -19.27 3.95
CA ASP A 26 -9.18 -20.51 3.15
C ASP A 26 -10.35 -21.42 3.57
N ASP A 27 -10.86 -21.27 4.80
CA ASP A 27 -12.02 -22.00 5.33
C ASP A 27 -13.35 -21.28 5.06
N GLY A 28 -13.33 -20.11 4.42
CA GLY A 28 -14.52 -19.32 4.11
C GLY A 28 -14.99 -18.42 5.25
N LEU A 29 -14.22 -18.26 6.33
CA LEU A 29 -14.55 -17.39 7.44
C LEU A 29 -14.16 -15.94 7.16
N GLU A 30 -15.06 -15.01 7.46
CA GLU A 30 -14.78 -13.57 7.39
C GLU A 30 -13.97 -13.12 8.61
N VAL A 31 -12.80 -12.54 8.36
CA VAL A 31 -11.89 -11.99 9.38
C VAL A 31 -11.73 -10.50 9.15
N ALA A 32 -11.90 -9.70 10.21
CA ALA A 32 -11.74 -8.25 10.14
C ALA A 32 -10.29 -7.84 9.78
N ILE A 33 -10.15 -6.92 8.83
CA ILE A 33 -8.87 -6.36 8.43
C ILE A 33 -8.39 -5.38 9.50
N ALA A 34 -7.28 -5.69 10.16
CA ALA A 34 -6.65 -4.79 11.13
C ALA A 34 -5.76 -3.72 10.47
N ALA A 35 -5.09 -4.05 9.37
CA ALA A 35 -4.22 -3.14 8.62
C ALA A 35 -4.00 -3.65 7.19
N ILE A 36 -3.70 -2.73 6.27
CA ILE A 36 -3.20 -3.02 4.93
C ILE A 36 -1.88 -2.26 4.74
N THR A 37 -0.87 -2.91 4.18
CA THR A 37 0.45 -2.30 3.90
C THR A 37 0.82 -2.55 2.45
N VAL A 38 1.30 -1.50 1.77
CA VAL A 38 1.98 -1.64 0.49
C VAL A 38 3.47 -1.87 0.79
N LEU A 39 3.98 -3.00 0.34
CA LEU A 39 5.41 -3.33 0.41
C LEU A 39 6.04 -3.00 -0.94
N VAL A 40 7.10 -2.20 -0.93
CA VAL A 40 7.91 -1.89 -2.10
C VAL A 40 9.29 -2.52 -1.89
N GLU A 41 9.61 -3.52 -2.70
CA GLU A 41 10.95 -4.08 -2.75
C GLU A 41 11.75 -3.38 -3.86
N THR A 42 12.90 -2.82 -3.51
CA THR A 42 13.80 -2.18 -4.45
C THR A 42 14.74 -3.21 -5.07
N VAL A 43 15.35 -2.87 -6.21
CA VAL A 43 16.25 -3.78 -6.94
C VAL A 43 17.46 -4.23 -6.10
N ASP A 44 17.91 -3.41 -5.15
CA ASP A 44 18.97 -3.74 -4.20
C ASP A 44 18.48 -4.51 -2.96
N GLY A 45 17.23 -4.97 -2.97
CA GLY A 45 16.63 -5.82 -1.93
C GLY A 45 16.22 -5.07 -0.66
N ARG A 46 16.11 -3.74 -0.70
CA ARG A 46 15.52 -2.98 0.42
C ARG A 46 14.01 -3.01 0.34
N GLU A 47 13.38 -2.92 1.50
CA GLU A 47 11.92 -2.90 1.62
C GLU A 47 11.46 -1.57 2.22
N GLU A 48 10.56 -0.89 1.52
CA GLU A 48 9.80 0.24 2.05
C GLU A 48 8.37 -0.24 2.37
N ARG A 49 7.87 0.09 3.56
CA ARG A 49 6.51 -0.30 4.00
C ARG A 49 5.65 0.93 4.18
N ILE A 50 4.56 1.02 3.40
CA ILE A 50 3.60 2.12 3.45
C ILE A 50 2.30 1.59 4.05
N GLY A 51 2.04 1.93 5.32
CA GLY A 51 0.80 1.56 6.00
C GLY A 51 -0.39 2.38 5.49
N LEU A 52 -1.45 1.72 5.06
CA LEU A 52 -2.66 2.38 4.57
C LEU A 52 -3.58 2.78 5.72
N VAL A 53 -4.25 3.92 5.56
CA VAL A 53 -5.23 4.43 6.53
C VAL A 53 -6.64 4.15 6.03
N GLN A 54 -7.46 3.58 6.90
CA GLN A 54 -8.87 3.36 6.60
C GLN A 54 -9.66 4.68 6.73
N ARG A 55 -10.34 5.08 5.66
CA ARG A 55 -11.21 6.26 5.63
C ARG A 55 -12.36 6.06 4.64
N ASN A 56 -13.58 6.37 5.07
CA ASN A 56 -14.79 6.28 4.24
C ASN A 56 -15.00 4.89 3.58
N GLY A 57 -14.74 3.81 4.32
CA GLY A 57 -14.91 2.43 3.83
C GLY A 57 -13.84 1.93 2.86
N ALA A 58 -12.77 2.69 2.68
CA ALA A 58 -11.66 2.34 1.79
C ALA A 58 -10.29 2.58 2.46
N TRP A 59 -9.23 2.09 1.84
CA TRP A 59 -7.86 2.15 2.33
C TRP A 59 -7.04 3.06 1.42
N TRP A 60 -6.47 4.08 2.02
CA TRP A 60 -5.77 5.17 1.35
C TRP A 60 -4.31 5.18 1.75
N ALA A 61 -3.45 5.69 0.88
CA ALA A 61 -2.12 6.11 1.29
C ALA A 61 -2.25 7.10 2.48
N PRO A 62 -1.32 7.06 3.44
CA PRO A 62 -1.30 8.04 4.52
C PRO A 62 -1.13 9.44 3.92
N PRO A 63 -1.68 10.49 4.56
CA PRO A 63 -1.36 11.85 4.17
C PRO A 63 0.15 12.09 4.34
N ASP A 64 0.75 12.82 3.40
CA ASP A 64 2.15 13.28 3.47
C ASP A 64 2.42 14.11 4.74
#